data_AF-A0A2A9MAH7-F1
#
_entry.id   AF-A0A2A9MAH7-F1
#
_cell.length_a   1.000
_cell.length_b   1.000
_cell.length_c   1.000
_cell.angle_alpha   90.00
_cell.angle_beta   90.00
_cell.angle_gamma   90.00
#
_symmetry.space_group_name_H-M   'P 1'
#
loop_
_entity.id
_entity.type
_entity.pdbx_description
1 polymer ?
#
loop_
_entity_poly.entity_id
_entity_poly.type
_entity_poly.pdbx_seq_one_letter_code
_entity_poly.pdbx_strand_id
1 'polypeptide(L)'
;MDSELSADKLQEMETQLAMVLEGQRQTMKLLDRCFSRCVDVPGNSLTSAQQQCISNCTKTYWQASMFCTERLRGLAEKELQAQESASGFSR
;
A
#
# COMPACT_ATOMS: atom_id res chain seq x y z
N MET A 1 11.18 -36.46 -10.12
CA MET A 1 10.17 -35.65 -9.41
C MET A 1 10.81 -34.28 -9.14
N ASP A 2 11.37 -33.66 -10.17
CA ASP A 2 12.31 -32.53 -10.03
C ASP A 2 11.86 -31.29 -10.80
N SER A 3 10.84 -31.42 -11.66
CA SER A 3 10.32 -30.33 -12.48
C SER A 3 9.20 -29.52 -11.82
N GLU A 4 8.56 -30.05 -10.76
CA GLU A 4 7.47 -29.34 -10.04
C GLU A 4 8.01 -28.50 -8.87
N LEU A 5 9.17 -28.86 -8.30
CA LEU A 5 9.84 -28.11 -7.22
C LEU A 5 10.34 -26.72 -7.67
N SER A 6 10.50 -26.49 -8.98
CA SER A 6 10.95 -25.21 -9.52
C SER A 6 9.80 -24.22 -9.73
N ALA A 7 8.61 -24.67 -10.14
CA ALA A 7 7.48 -23.79 -10.41
C ALA A 7 6.91 -23.16 -9.12
N ASP A 8 6.65 -23.97 -8.09
CA ASP A 8 6.14 -23.48 -6.81
C ASP A 8 7.14 -22.52 -6.13
N LYS A 9 8.43 -22.84 -6.20
CA LYS A 9 9.50 -22.03 -5.60
C LYS A 9 9.73 -20.72 -6.36
N LEU A 10 9.53 -20.70 -7.68
CA LEU A 10 9.52 -19.47 -8.48
C LEU A 10 8.31 -18.61 -8.11
N GLN A 11 7.12 -19.20 -7.99
CA GLN A 11 5.92 -18.47 -7.58
C GLN A 11 6.06 -17.88 -6.17
N GLU A 12 6.61 -18.64 -5.22
CA GLU A 12 6.89 -18.12 -3.87
C GLU A 12 7.87 -16.95 -3.93
N MET A 13 8.96 -17.07 -4.69
CA MET A 13 9.93 -15.99 -4.88
C MET A 13 9.30 -14.74 -5.51
N GLU A 14 8.42 -14.90 -6.50
CA GLU A 14 7.69 -13.78 -7.13
C GLU A 14 6.80 -13.06 -6.11
N THR A 15 6.06 -13.79 -5.28
CA THR A 15 5.23 -13.18 -4.24
C THR A 15 6.06 -12.43 -3.20
N GLN A 16 7.20 -12.99 -2.79
CA GLN A 16 8.11 -12.31 -1.87
C GLN A 16 8.67 -11.02 -2.47
N LEU A 17 9.08 -11.05 -3.74
CA LEU A 17 9.57 -9.87 -4.44
C LEU A 17 8.47 -8.80 -4.55
N ALA A 18 7.25 -9.20 -4.89
CA ALA A 18 6.11 -8.27 -4.97
C ALA A 18 5.85 -7.58 -3.63
N MET A 19 5.89 -8.31 -2.51
CA MET A 19 5.72 -7.73 -1.17
C MET A 19 6.84 -6.73 -0.83
N VAL A 20 8.10 -7.05 -1.16
CA VAL A 20 9.23 -6.14 -0.93
C VAL A 20 9.08 -4.86 -1.75
N LEU A 21 8.72 -4.98 -3.02
CA LEU A 21 8.53 -3.83 -3.91
C LEU A 21 7.37 -2.94 -3.45
N GLU A 22 6.26 -3.52 -2.99
CA GLU A 22 5.16 -2.75 -2.44
C GLU A 22 5.56 -2.04 -1.13
N GLY A 23 6.32 -2.72 -0.25
CA GLY A 23 6.87 -2.10 0.96
C GLY A 23 7.78 -0.90 0.65
N GLN A 24 8.64 -1.01 -0.37
CA GLN A 24 9.47 0.10 -0.84
C GLN A 24 8.63 1.25 -1.38
N ARG A 25 7.60 0.95 -2.19
CA ARG A 25 6.68 1.97 -2.74
C ARG A 25 5.95 2.73 -1.64
N GLN A 26 5.46 2.04 -0.62
CA GLN A 26 4.80 2.68 0.53
C GLN A 26 5.78 3.54 1.34
N THR A 27 7.02 3.06 1.53
CA THR A 27 8.08 3.82 2.19
C THR A 27 8.37 5.12 1.45
N MET A 28 8.48 5.09 0.12
CA MET A 28 8.73 6.30 -0.68
C MET A 28 7.60 7.33 -0.57
N LYS A 29 6.34 6.90 -0.51
CA LYS A 29 5.20 7.80 -0.27
C LYS A 29 5.25 8.45 1.11
N LEU A 30 5.60 7.67 2.14
CA LEU A 30 5.75 8.18 3.50
C LEU A 30 6.90 9.18 3.60
N LEU A 31 8.03 8.88 2.96
CA LEU A 31 9.17 9.79 2.88
C LEU A 31 8.75 11.11 2.25
N ASP A 32 8.15 11.09 1.05
CA ASP A 32 7.70 12.32 0.38
C ASP A 32 6.70 13.11 1.23
N ARG A 33 5.66 12.45 1.74
CA ARG A 33 4.57 13.11 2.47
C ARG A 33 4.98 13.61 3.84
N CYS A 34 5.67 12.79 4.64
CA CYS A 34 5.97 13.12 6.03
C CYS A 34 7.25 13.94 6.15
N PHE A 35 8.23 13.77 5.27
CA PHE A 35 9.40 14.64 5.26
C PHE A 35 9.00 16.07 4.90
N SER A 36 8.26 16.26 3.78
CA SER A 36 7.80 17.59 3.37
C SER A 36 6.91 18.28 4.41
N ARG A 37 6.14 17.50 5.18
CA ARG A 37 5.25 18.04 6.23
C ARG A 37 5.97 18.42 7.52
N CYS A 38 7.01 17.67 7.89
CA CYS A 38 7.61 17.74 9.23
C CYS A 38 9.03 18.34 9.24
N VAL A 39 9.69 18.46 8.09
CA VAL A 39 11.08 18.92 7.98
C VAL A 39 11.12 20.17 7.09
N ASP A 40 10.96 21.34 7.72
CA ASP A 40 11.00 22.63 7.00
C ASP A 40 12.38 22.96 6.43
N VAL A 41 13.44 22.64 7.19
CA VAL A 41 14.84 22.82 6.77
C VAL A 41 15.60 21.51 7.01
N PRO A 42 16.19 20.90 5.97
CA PRO A 42 16.98 19.69 6.13
C PRO A 42 18.29 19.98 6.89
N GLY A 43 18.67 19.05 7.76
CA GLY A 43 19.93 19.09 8.51
C GLY A 43 20.58 17.71 8.57
N ASN A 44 21.69 17.59 9.29
CA ASN A 44 22.43 16.34 9.43
C ASN A 44 21.71 15.27 10.28
N SER A 45 20.69 15.67 11.04
CA SER A 45 19.91 14.79 11.91
C SER A 45 18.50 15.33 12.10
N LEU A 46 17.58 14.42 12.41
CA LEU A 46 16.22 14.80 12.81
C LEU A 46 16.22 15.27 14.26
N THR A 47 15.65 16.45 14.50
CA THR A 47 15.39 16.93 15.86
C THR A 47 14.31 16.07 16.54
N SER A 48 14.22 16.11 17.87
CA SER A 48 13.18 15.39 18.62
C SER A 48 11.76 15.77 18.17
N ALA A 49 11.54 17.06 17.86
CA ALA A 49 10.27 17.54 17.32
C ALA A 49 9.97 16.96 15.93
N GLN A 50 10.97 16.91 15.04
CA GLN A 50 10.83 16.31 13.71
C GLN A 50 10.54 14.80 13.80
N GLN A 51 11.24 14.08 14.66
CA GLN A 51 11.01 12.64 14.89
C GLN A 51 9.58 12.38 15.39
N GLN A 52 9.11 13.17 16.37
CA GLN A 52 7.74 13.06 16.88
C GLN A 52 6.69 13.40 15.81
N CYS A 53 6.93 14.43 15.01
CA CYS A 53 6.05 14.78 13.89
C CYS A 53 5.98 13.66 12.85
N ILE A 54 7.11 13.10 12.42
CA ILE A 54 7.17 12.01 11.42
C ILE A 54 6.47 10.76 11.95
N SER A 55 6.66 10.42 13.23
CA SER A 55 5.98 9.29 13.88
C SER A 55 4.45 9.44 13.82
N ASN A 56 3.96 10.63 14.21
CA ASN A 56 2.53 10.93 14.15
C ASN A 56 2.00 10.97 12.70
N CYS A 57 2.73 11.62 11.79
CA CYS A 57 2.37 11.70 10.37
C CYS A 57 2.24 10.31 9.75
N THR A 58 3.21 9.43 9.97
CA THR A 58 3.21 8.06 9.45
C THR A 58 2.01 7.28 9.98
N LYS A 59 1.74 7.35 11.29
CA LYS A 59 0.61 6.66 11.91
C LYS A 59 -0.72 7.12 11.31
N THR A 60 -0.94 8.44 11.23
CA THR A 60 -2.19 8.99 10.69
C THR A 60 -2.34 8.72 9.20
N TYR A 61 -1.25 8.84 8.42
CA TYR A 61 -1.28 8.53 6.99
C TYR A 61 -1.62 7.06 6.74
N TRP A 62 -1.02 6.14 7.50
CA TRP A 62 -1.31 4.72 7.38
C TRP A 62 -2.76 4.41 7.72
N GLN A 63 -3.26 4.94 8.85
CA GLN A 63 -4.67 4.78 9.25
C GLN A 63 -5.63 5.30 8.17
N ALA A 64 -5.37 6.49 7.63
CA ALA A 64 -6.18 7.06 6.55
C ALA A 64 -6.09 6.21 5.27
N SER A 65 -4.91 5.70 4.94
CA SER A 65 -4.70 4.86 3.74
C SER A 65 -5.45 3.54 3.83
N MET A 66 -5.43 2.88 4.99
CA MET A 66 -6.19 1.64 5.23
C MET A 66 -7.69 1.89 5.15
N PHE A 67 -8.17 2.96 5.80
CA PHE A 67 -9.58 3.35 5.75
C PHE A 67 -10.06 3.59 4.30
N CYS A 68 -9.29 4.35 3.52
CA CYS A 68 -9.60 4.58 2.11
C CYS A 68 -9.58 3.29 1.29
N THR A 69 -8.60 2.42 1.53
CA THR A 69 -8.46 1.13 0.81
C THR A 69 -9.66 0.23 1.07
N GLU A 70 -10.08 0.08 2.33
CA GLU A 70 -11.27 -0.70 2.69
C GLU A 70 -12.53 -0.12 2.05
N ARG A 71 -12.66 1.21 2.06
CA ARG A 71 -13.79 1.90 1.44
C ARG A 71 -13.83 1.68 -0.07
N LEU A 72 -12.69 1.76 -0.75
CA LEU A 72 -12.56 1.55 -2.19
C LEU A 72 -12.90 0.10 -2.56
N ARG A 73 -12.41 -0.89 -1.81
CA ARG A 73 -12.77 -2.30 -2.02
C ARG A 73 -14.28 -2.51 -1.97
N GLY A 74 -14.94 -1.95 -0.95
CA GLY A 74 -16.39 -2.05 -0.83
C GLY A 74 -17.18 -1.29 -1.92
N LEU A 75 -16.58 -0.32 -2.60
CA LEU A 75 -17.18 0.31 -3.78
C LEU A 75 -17.01 -0.57 -5.02
N ALA A 76 -15.81 -1.10 -5.24
CA ALA A 76 -15.50 -1.98 -6.36
C ALA A 76 -16.39 -3.24 -6.37
N GLU A 77 -16.62 -3.85 -5.21
CA GLU A 77 -17.51 -5.02 -5.08
C GLU A 77 -18.95 -4.70 -5.48
N LYS A 78 -19.46 -3.52 -5.12
CA LYS A 78 -20.81 -3.08 -5.48
C LYS A 78 -20.92 -2.79 -6.98
N GLU A 79 -19.89 -2.21 -7.58
CA GLU A 79 -19.84 -1.97 -9.02
C GLU A 79 -19.84 -3.27 -9.81
N LEU A 80 -19.06 -4.27 -9.39
CA LEU A 80 -19.05 -5.60 -10.01
C LEU A 80 -20.43 -6.27 -9.95
N GLN A 81 -21.11 -6.23 -8.79
CA GLN A 81 -22.48 -6.76 -8.64
C GLN A 81 -23.50 -6.03 -9.54
N ALA A 82 -23.36 -4.71 -9.69
CA ALA A 82 -24.20 -3.92 -10.58
C ALA A 82 -23.99 -4.27 -12.06
N GLN A 83 -22.76 -4.62 -12.46
CA GLN A 83 -22.46 -5.07 -13.83
C GLN A 83 -22.99 -6.48 -14.12
N GLU A 84 -22.91 -7.40 -13.16
CA GLU A 84 -23.47 -8.76 -13.30
C GLU A 84 -25.00 -8.72 -13.43
N SER A 85 -25.68 -7.88 -12.64
CA SER A 85 -27.13 -7.71 -12.74
C SER A 85 -27.59 -7.02 -14.04
N ALA A 86 -26.79 -6.11 -14.60
CA ALA A 86 -27.06 -5.49 -15.90
C ALA A 86 -26.84 -6.44 -17.09
N SER A 87 -25.84 -7.34 -17.00
CA SER A 87 -25.56 -8.34 -18.05
C SER A 87 -26.48 -9.58 -17.98
N GLY A 88 -27.09 -9.85 -16.82
CA GLY A 88 -28.07 -10.92 -16.63
C GLY A 88 -29.46 -10.67 -17.25
N PHE A 89 -29.78 -9.44 -17.69
CA PHE A 89 -31.07 -9.09 -18.31
C PHE A 89 -31.11 -9.33 -19.85
N SER A 90 -30.03 -9.82 -20.46
CA SER A 90 -29.94 -10.07 -21.91
C SER A 90 -30.16 -11.54 -22.32
N ARG A 91 -30.87 -12.35 -21.52
CA ARG A 91 -31.31 -13.70 -21.90
C ARG A 91 -32.80 -13.92 -21.64
#